data_AF-A0A7Y2DZ42-F1
#
_entry.id   AF-A0A7Y2DZ42-F1
#
_cell.length_a   1.000
_cell.length_b   1.000
_cell.length_c   1.000
_cell.angle_alpha   90.00
_cell.angle_beta   90.00
_cell.angle_gamma   90.00
#
_symmetry.space_group_name_H-M   'P 1'
#
loop_
_entity.id
_entity.type
_entity.pdbx_description
1 polymer ?
#
loop_
_entity_poly.entity_id
_entity_poly.type
_entity_poly.pdbx_seq_one_letter_code
_entity_poly.pdbx_strand_id
1 'polypeptide(L)'
;MTNATAEFPFGTISWNTELIIERIEGDNTATIWDDVYSLEGSSNGTNSYGTNYNVVTEVPLVKINETDCLRNFVSGVVVLNDSNNNEIRLDYDPIGGGQCDKTAELTINDGEPFIINLR
;
A
#
# COMPACT_ATOMS: atom_id res chain seq x y z
N MET A 1 -0.63 -14.30 -2.52
CA MET A 1 -1.33 -14.46 -3.81
C MET A 1 -0.29 -14.77 -4.88
N THR A 2 -0.50 -15.78 -5.70
CA THR A 2 0.47 -16.19 -6.75
C THR A 2 -0.19 -16.16 -8.12
N ASN A 3 0.56 -15.71 -9.13
CA ASN A 3 0.17 -15.64 -10.55
C ASN A 3 -1.13 -14.87 -10.81
N ALA A 4 -1.35 -13.76 -10.10
CA ALA A 4 -2.51 -12.91 -10.35
C ALA A 4 -2.31 -12.11 -11.64
N THR A 5 -3.39 -11.89 -12.37
CA THR A 5 -3.38 -11.12 -13.62
C THR A 5 -4.62 -10.24 -13.76
N ALA A 6 -4.46 -9.12 -14.48
CA ALA A 6 -5.55 -8.25 -14.90
C ALA A 6 -5.33 -7.84 -16.36
N GLU A 7 -6.33 -8.07 -17.20
CA GLU A 7 -6.27 -7.76 -18.63
C GLU A 7 -6.98 -6.44 -18.93
N PHE A 8 -6.30 -5.55 -19.64
CA PHE A 8 -6.83 -4.28 -20.12
C PHE A 8 -6.63 -4.19 -21.64
N PRO A 9 -7.41 -3.34 -22.35
CA PRO A 9 -7.20 -3.12 -23.79
C PRO A 9 -5.79 -2.65 -24.17
N PHE A 10 -5.06 -2.07 -23.21
CA PHE A 10 -3.71 -1.53 -23.39
C PHE A 10 -2.60 -2.44 -22.85
N GLY A 11 -2.91 -3.64 -22.36
CA GLY A 11 -1.93 -4.62 -21.88
C GLY A 11 -2.41 -5.43 -20.68
N THR A 12 -1.60 -6.42 -20.30
CA THR A 12 -1.86 -7.29 -19.13
C THR A 12 -0.92 -6.92 -18.00
N ILE A 13 -1.47 -6.79 -16.80
CA ILE A 13 -0.71 -6.66 -15.55
C ILE A 13 -0.64 -8.04 -14.91
N SER A 14 0.52 -8.45 -14.41
CA SER A 14 0.69 -9.67 -13.61
C SER A 14 1.43 -9.37 -12.32
N TRP A 15 1.12 -10.11 -11.25
CA TRP A 15 1.85 -9.97 -9.99
C TRP A 15 1.78 -11.21 -9.09
N ASN A 16 2.74 -11.28 -8.19
CA ASN A 16 2.80 -12.16 -7.04
C ASN A 16 2.89 -11.29 -5.79
N THR A 17 2.28 -11.73 -4.70
CA THR A 17 2.28 -11.02 -3.41
C THR A 17 2.47 -12.00 -2.27
N GLU A 18 3.40 -11.69 -1.39
CA GLU A 18 3.58 -12.34 -0.10
C GLU A 18 3.32 -11.28 0.97
N LEU A 19 2.30 -11.52 1.81
CA LEU A 19 1.85 -10.55 2.80
C LEU A 19 1.51 -11.27 4.10
N ILE A 20 2.00 -10.72 5.19
CA ILE A 20 1.61 -11.08 6.55
C ILE A 20 0.59 -10.04 7.00
N ILE A 21 -0.56 -10.51 7.49
CA ILE A 21 -1.63 -9.66 8.03
C ILE A 21 -1.83 -10.08 9.48
N GLU A 22 -1.62 -9.14 10.40
CA GLU A 22 -1.81 -9.34 11.83
C GLU A 22 -2.94 -8.43 12.32
N ARG A 23 -3.91 -8.98 13.04
CA ARG A 23 -4.90 -8.18 13.78
C ARG A 23 -4.24 -7.75 15.09
N ILE A 24 -4.04 -6.45 15.26
CA ILE A 24 -3.35 -5.88 16.41
C ILE A 24 -4.31 -5.29 17.45
N GLU A 25 -5.56 -5.01 17.08
CA GLU A 25 -6.63 -4.57 18.00
C GLU A 25 -8.01 -5.14 17.59
N GLY A 26 -8.97 -5.09 18.53
CA GLY A 26 -10.37 -5.50 18.32
C GLY A 26 -10.67 -6.97 18.64
N ASP A 27 -9.67 -7.81 18.92
CA ASP A 27 -9.86 -9.27 19.10
C ASP A 27 -10.83 -9.69 20.22
N ASN A 28 -11.04 -8.82 21.19
CA ASN A 28 -11.91 -9.02 22.34
C ASN A 28 -13.36 -8.57 22.11
N THR A 29 -13.68 -7.99 20.95
CA THR A 29 -15.04 -7.56 20.64
C THR A 29 -15.70 -8.47 19.62
N ALA A 30 -17.04 -8.54 19.67
CA ALA A 30 -17.82 -9.35 18.74
C ALA A 30 -18.00 -8.69 17.36
N THR A 31 -17.52 -7.46 17.20
CA THR A 31 -17.62 -6.69 15.97
C THR A 31 -16.27 -6.61 15.28
N ILE A 32 -16.26 -6.28 13.99
CA ILE A 32 -15.05 -6.12 13.18
C ILE A 32 -14.76 -4.65 12.85
N TRP A 33 -15.66 -3.75 13.28
CA TRP A 33 -15.64 -2.33 12.94
C TRP A 33 -14.64 -1.52 13.77
N ASP A 34 -14.11 -2.11 14.83
CA ASP A 34 -13.06 -1.60 15.70
C ASP A 34 -11.71 -2.34 15.49
N ASP A 35 -11.63 -3.18 14.46
CA ASP A 35 -10.41 -3.92 14.17
C ASP A 35 -9.32 -3.02 13.60
N VAL A 36 -8.11 -3.27 14.08
CA VAL A 36 -6.89 -2.70 13.52
C VAL A 36 -5.98 -3.82 13.04
N TYR A 37 -5.47 -3.69 11.83
CA TYR A 37 -4.55 -4.64 11.22
C TYR A 37 -3.22 -3.98 10.87
N SER A 38 -2.13 -4.74 11.07
CA SER A 38 -0.80 -4.45 10.54
C SER A 38 -0.53 -5.36 9.34
N LEU A 39 -0.03 -4.80 8.24
CA LEU A 39 0.27 -5.52 7.01
C LEU A 39 1.72 -5.26 6.61
N GLU A 40 2.50 -6.33 6.44
CA GLU A 40 3.90 -6.27 6.02
C GLU A 40 4.15 -7.31 4.93
N GLY A 41 4.93 -6.97 3.91
CA GLY A 41 5.34 -7.92 2.89
C GLY A 41 5.86 -7.28 1.61
N SER A 42 5.74 -8.05 0.52
CA SER A 42 6.26 -7.65 -0.78
C SER A 42 5.37 -8.14 -1.93
N SER A 43 5.48 -7.47 -3.07
CA SER A 43 4.84 -7.88 -4.31
C SER A 43 5.77 -7.61 -5.48
N ASN A 44 5.80 -8.51 -6.46
CA ASN A 44 6.55 -8.30 -7.71
C ASN A 44 5.68 -8.64 -8.90
N GLY A 45 5.94 -8.04 -10.04
CA GLY A 45 5.10 -8.23 -11.21
C GLY A 45 5.58 -7.52 -12.46
N THR A 46 4.72 -7.54 -13.47
CA THR A 46 4.91 -6.83 -14.73
C THR A 46 3.73 -5.90 -14.95
N ASN A 47 3.99 -4.63 -15.24
CA ASN A 47 2.94 -3.65 -15.52
C ASN A 47 2.39 -3.80 -16.96
N SER A 48 1.38 -3.01 -17.31
CA SER A 48 0.74 -3.08 -18.63
C SER A 48 1.66 -2.73 -19.80
N TYR A 49 2.80 -2.11 -19.54
CA TYR A 49 3.83 -1.77 -20.52
C TYR A 49 4.94 -2.83 -20.62
N GLY A 50 4.84 -3.94 -19.89
CA GLY A 50 5.87 -4.97 -19.87
C GLY A 50 7.07 -4.67 -18.96
N THR A 51 7.01 -3.60 -18.15
CA THR A 51 8.09 -3.27 -17.20
C THR A 51 7.91 -4.06 -15.91
N ASN A 52 8.99 -4.68 -15.45
CA ASN A 52 8.98 -5.41 -14.20
C ASN A 52 9.08 -4.42 -13.03
N TYR A 53 8.38 -4.72 -11.94
CA TYR A 53 8.41 -3.93 -10.72
C TYR A 53 8.41 -4.82 -9.48
N ASN A 54 8.89 -4.27 -8.38
CA ASN A 54 8.84 -4.85 -7.05
C ASN A 54 8.36 -3.79 -6.07
N VAL A 55 7.48 -4.16 -5.14
CA VAL A 55 6.93 -3.32 -4.09
C VAL A 55 7.24 -3.99 -2.77
N VAL A 56 7.70 -3.22 -1.78
CA VAL A 56 7.94 -3.69 -0.42
C VAL A 56 7.32 -2.70 0.57
N THR A 57 6.84 -3.20 1.69
CA THR A 57 6.54 -2.36 2.85
C THR A 57 7.85 -2.01 3.55
N GLU A 58 8.26 -0.75 3.53
CA GLU A 58 9.41 -0.26 4.31
C GLU A 58 9.02 -0.11 5.79
N VAL A 59 7.78 0.34 6.02
CA VAL A 59 7.14 0.39 7.34
C VAL A 59 5.80 -0.33 7.21
N PRO A 60 5.43 -1.23 8.15
CA PRO A 60 4.16 -1.94 8.10
C PRO A 60 2.97 -0.99 7.92
N LEU A 61 2.04 -1.38 7.07
CA LEU A 61 0.83 -0.62 6.77
C LEU A 61 -0.21 -0.86 7.86
N VAL A 62 -0.81 0.21 8.38
CA VAL A 62 -1.87 0.11 9.38
C VAL A 62 -3.23 0.33 8.73
N LYS A 63 -4.14 -0.61 8.95
CA LYS A 63 -5.53 -0.56 8.48
C LYS A 63 -6.48 -0.52 9.66
N ILE A 64 -7.30 0.53 9.72
CA ILE A 64 -8.38 0.66 10.71
C ILE A 64 -9.72 0.41 10.00
N ASN A 65 -10.57 -0.45 10.56
CA ASN A 65 -11.87 -0.82 9.99
C ASN A 65 -13.02 0.14 10.38
N GLU A 66 -12.73 1.23 11.07
CA GLU A 66 -13.70 2.29 11.35
C GLU A 66 -14.17 2.96 10.05
N THR A 67 -15.40 3.48 10.05
CA THR A 67 -16.09 3.93 8.82
C THR A 67 -15.33 5.00 8.04
N ASP A 68 -14.65 5.91 8.73
CA ASP A 68 -13.90 7.00 8.10
C ASP A 68 -12.54 6.53 7.53
N CYS A 69 -12.00 5.42 8.05
CA CYS A 69 -10.68 4.88 7.73
C CYS A 69 -10.74 3.68 6.76
N LEU A 70 -11.92 3.11 6.58
CA LEU A 70 -12.14 1.81 5.92
C LEU A 70 -11.59 1.71 4.48
N ARG A 71 -11.37 2.84 3.79
CA ARG A 71 -10.89 2.84 2.40
C ARG A 71 -9.37 2.78 2.29
N ASN A 72 -8.65 3.48 3.14
CA ASN A 72 -7.20 3.69 3.01
C ASN A 72 -6.43 3.05 4.18
N PHE A 73 -5.11 2.98 4.05
CA PHE A 73 -4.23 2.80 5.20
C PHE A 73 -4.09 4.14 5.91
N VAL A 74 -3.96 4.12 7.23
CA VAL A 74 -3.81 5.33 8.05
C VAL A 74 -2.34 5.64 8.35
N SER A 75 -1.46 4.68 8.13
CA SER A 75 0.00 4.84 8.24
C SER A 75 0.76 3.70 7.58
N GLY A 76 2.07 3.86 7.50
CA GLY A 76 3.01 2.94 6.91
C GLY A 76 3.55 3.44 5.57
N VAL A 77 4.54 2.72 5.04
CA VAL A 77 5.31 3.17 3.87
C VAL A 77 5.50 2.01 2.92
N VAL A 78 5.18 2.24 1.64
CA VAL A 78 5.52 1.31 0.56
C VAL A 78 6.52 1.94 -0.40
N VAL A 79 7.44 1.12 -0.88
CA VAL A 79 8.43 1.50 -1.88
C VAL A 79 8.27 0.59 -3.08
N LEU A 80 8.04 1.18 -4.25
CA LEU A 80 8.01 0.51 -5.54
C LEU A 80 9.30 0.83 -6.29
N ASN A 81 9.99 -0.21 -6.74
CA ASN A 81 11.15 -0.14 -7.61
C ASN A 81 10.83 -0.82 -8.95
N ASP A 82 11.15 -0.17 -10.07
CA ASP A 82 10.99 -0.76 -11.40
C ASP A 82 12.34 -1.21 -12.00
N SER A 83 12.28 -1.99 -13.08
CA SER A 83 13.47 -2.48 -13.79
C SER A 83 14.26 -1.39 -14.53
N ASN A 84 13.78 -0.15 -14.54
CA ASN A 84 14.44 1.00 -15.15
C ASN A 84 15.14 1.89 -14.08
N ASN A 85 15.27 1.41 -12.84
CA ASN A 85 15.80 2.13 -11.69
C ASN A 85 14.96 3.36 -11.31
N ASN A 86 13.65 3.33 -11.57
CA ASN A 86 12.74 4.28 -10.95
C ASN A 86 12.29 3.74 -9.59
N GLU A 87 12.30 4.61 -8.60
CA GLU A 87 11.75 4.38 -7.27
C GLU A 87 10.58 5.33 -7.01
N ILE A 88 9.53 4.78 -6.44
CA ILE A 88 8.38 5.51 -5.94
C ILE A 88 8.18 5.12 -4.48
N ARG A 89 8.31 6.09 -3.58
CA ARG A 89 8.01 5.94 -2.16
C ARG A 89 6.67 6.60 -1.85
N LEU A 90 5.77 5.85 -1.22
CA LEU A 90 4.45 6.32 -0.81
C LEU A 90 4.31 6.17 0.71
N ASP A 91 4.18 7.31 1.39
CA ASP A 91 4.01 7.44 2.82
C ASP A 91 2.54 7.75 3.15
N TYR A 92 1.88 6.87 3.91
CA TYR A 92 0.46 7.01 4.25
C TYR A 92 0.21 7.89 5.49
N ASP A 93 1.26 8.33 6.21
CA ASP A 93 1.12 9.22 7.37
C ASP A 93 2.24 10.28 7.40
N PRO A 94 2.33 11.15 6.37
CA PRO A 94 3.47 12.06 6.22
C PRO A 94 3.58 13.13 7.31
N ILE A 95 2.45 13.45 7.97
CA ILE A 95 2.40 14.42 9.07
C ILE A 95 2.40 13.75 10.45
N GLY A 96 2.29 12.43 10.50
CA GLY A 96 2.19 11.65 11.73
C GLY A 96 0.81 11.72 12.39
N GLY A 97 0.51 10.70 13.18
CA GLY A 97 -0.64 10.66 14.07
C GLY A 97 -1.72 9.66 13.64
N GLY A 98 -1.51 8.92 12.55
CA GLY A 98 -2.39 7.83 12.13
C GLY A 98 -3.83 8.29 11.89
N GLN A 99 -4.00 9.52 11.39
CA GLN A 99 -5.33 10.08 11.18
C GLN A 99 -6.02 9.35 10.03
N CYS A 100 -7.35 9.22 10.12
CA CYS A 100 -8.16 8.72 9.02
C CYS A 100 -8.41 9.80 7.96
N ASP A 101 -7.34 10.52 7.63
CA ASP A 101 -7.35 11.46 6.54
C ASP A 101 -7.15 10.71 5.21
N LYS A 102 -7.24 11.45 4.11
CA LYS A 102 -7.03 10.89 2.77
C LYS A 102 -5.72 11.40 2.21
N THR A 103 -4.74 11.69 3.05
CA THR A 103 -3.49 12.31 2.67
C THR A 103 -2.40 11.24 2.58
N ALA A 104 -1.60 11.30 1.52
CA ALA A 104 -0.37 10.55 1.45
C ALA A 104 0.70 11.42 0.79
N GLU A 105 1.97 11.12 1.05
CA GLU A 105 3.10 11.76 0.39
C GLU A 105 3.73 10.80 -0.60
N LEU A 106 3.88 11.26 -1.84
CA LEU A 106 4.51 10.53 -2.93
C LEU A 106 5.86 11.17 -3.25
N THR A 107 6.92 10.38 -3.19
CA THR A 107 8.27 10.78 -3.61
C THR A 107 8.72 9.90 -4.77
N ILE A 108 9.26 10.52 -5.83
CA ILE A 108 9.75 9.81 -7.02
C ILE A 108 11.26 10.07 -7.13
N ASN A 109 12.07 9.01 -7.14
CA ASN A 109 13.53 9.07 -7.30
C ASN A 109 14.22 10.10 -6.36
N ASP A 110 13.88 10.09 -5.07
CA ASP A 110 14.37 11.06 -4.08
C ASP A 110 14.13 12.55 -4.43
N GLY A 111 13.15 12.82 -5.30
CA GLY A 111 12.76 14.17 -5.69
C GLY A 111 11.95 14.90 -4.64
N GLU A 112 11.45 16.08 -5.01
CA GLU A 112 10.53 16.84 -4.16
C GLU A 112 9.24 16.05 -3.90
N PRO A 113 8.76 15.97 -2.64
CA PRO A 113 7.57 15.23 -2.31
C PRO A 113 6.28 15.91 -2.81
N PHE A 114 5.30 15.09 -3.19
CA PHE A 114 3.97 15.52 -3.59
C PHE A 114 2.92 15.01 -2.61
N ILE A 115 2.15 15.93 -2.02
CA ILE A 115 0.96 15.54 -1.25
C ILE A 115 -0.16 15.17 -2.21
N ILE A 116 -0.67 13.95 -2.06
CA ILE A 116 -1.76 13.41 -2.86
C ILE A 116 -2.98 13.13 -1.99
N ASN A 117 -4.16 13.19 -2.62
CA ASN A 117 -5.42 12.80 -1.99
C ASN A 117 -5.83 11.40 -2.47
N LEU A 118 -6.04 10.50 -1.52
CA LEU A 118 -6.57 9.15 -1.74
C LEU A 118 -8.09 9.22 -1.98
N ARG A 119 -8.65 8.30 -2.79
CA ARG A 119 -10.07 8.32 -3.16
C ARG A 119 -10.90 7.26 -2.44
#